data_AF-A0AAE1FL44-F1
#
_entry.id   AF-A0AAE1FL44-F1
#
_cell.length_a   1.000
_cell.length_b   1.000
_cell.length_c   1.000
_cell.angle_alpha   90.00
_cell.angle_beta   90.00
_cell.angle_gamma   90.00
#
_symmetry.space_group_name_H-M   'P 1'
#
loop_
_entity.id
_entity.type
_entity.pdbx_description
1 polymer ?
#
loop_
_entity_poly.entity_id
_entity_poly.type
_entity_poly.pdbx_seq_one_letter_code
_entity_poly.pdbx_strand_id
1 'polypeptide(L)'
;MAPSQFLKAFGLSDPGVRRWQSEPPQYMLNLYTQVADSSGLTRLPGPYGSSIIRAYSEKGKASDPDSIFSFLLNEMSLEEDVLEVEFHFYHSRLTKEQRHNLQENIYKLEVYQVGELKQQVLTKQHIAAHSSGWRVLRLGQRVVASGTKLQEGRLITLEVKASTLSGRRLPIVLHHEARGSRQPLLILFNSLIPTTTLHALPRFQGNYLRI
;
A
#
# COMPACT_ATOMS: atom_id res chain seq x y z
N MET A 1 28.67 1.69 8.96
CA MET A 1 28.43 2.49 10.19
C MET A 1 29.44 2.05 11.24
N ALA A 2 30.14 2.98 11.87
CA ALA A 2 31.10 2.64 12.93
C ALA A 2 30.35 2.41 14.25
N PRO A 3 30.74 1.43 15.10
CA PRO A 3 30.08 1.15 16.38
C PRO A 3 29.93 2.37 17.30
N SER A 4 30.86 3.31 17.22
CA SER A 4 30.86 4.57 17.97
C SER A 4 29.69 5.50 17.61
N GLN A 5 29.19 5.47 16.38
CA GLN A 5 28.04 6.27 15.95
C GLN A 5 26.75 5.79 16.59
N PHE A 6 26.63 4.47 16.79
CA PHE A 6 25.49 3.87 17.47
C PHE A 6 25.44 4.25 18.95
N LEU A 7 26.56 4.12 19.66
CA LEU A 7 26.64 4.49 21.07
C LEU A 7 26.27 5.95 21.30
N LYS A 8 26.81 6.85 20.46
CA LYS A 8 26.48 8.28 20.51
C LYS A 8 25.01 8.57 20.26
N ALA A 9 24.35 7.84 19.35
CA ALA A 9 22.92 7.99 19.09
C ALA A 9 22.03 7.62 20.29
N PHE A 10 22.49 6.68 21.12
CA PHE A 10 21.82 6.28 22.36
C PHE A 10 22.33 7.04 23.59
N GLY A 11 23.17 8.07 23.43
CA GLY A 11 23.75 8.83 24.54
C GLY A 11 24.76 8.05 25.38
N LEU A 12 25.29 6.94 24.86
CA LEU A 12 26.24 6.08 25.53
C LEU A 12 27.67 6.43 25.12
N SER A 13 28.58 6.45 26.10
CA SER A 13 30.01 6.70 25.89
C SER A 13 30.80 5.40 25.72
N ASP A 14 30.27 4.29 26.23
CA ASP A 14 30.88 2.96 26.25
C ASP A 14 29.76 1.89 26.09
N PRO A 15 30.01 0.75 25.41
CA PRO A 15 29.03 -0.33 25.25
C PRO A 15 28.67 -1.05 26.57
N GLY A 16 29.32 -0.72 27.69
CA GLY A 16 29.06 -1.32 28.99
C GLY A 16 29.71 -2.69 29.16
N VAL A 17 29.81 -3.14 30.40
CA VAL A 17 30.40 -4.45 30.74
C VAL A 17 29.42 -5.56 30.36
N ARG A 18 29.83 -6.45 29.46
CA ARG A 18 29.11 -7.69 29.15
C ARG A 18 29.14 -8.63 30.35
N ARG A 19 28.20 -8.46 31.28
CA ARG A 19 27.89 -9.51 32.25
C ARG A 19 27.05 -10.55 31.54
N TRP A 20 27.56 -11.78 31.45
CA TRP A 20 26.79 -12.92 30.96
C TRP A 20 25.64 -13.18 31.92
N GLN A 21 24.46 -12.66 31.60
CA GLN A 21 23.21 -13.07 32.23
C GLN A 21 22.61 -14.17 31.36
N SER A 22 22.39 -15.34 31.97
CA SER A 22 21.86 -16.52 31.26
C SER A 22 20.42 -16.31 30.78
N GLU A 23 19.67 -15.41 31.44
CA GLU A 23 18.28 -15.12 31.14
C GLU A 23 18.04 -13.60 31.15
N PRO A 24 17.18 -13.10 30.24
CA PRO A 24 16.83 -11.68 30.22
C PRO A 24 16.05 -11.31 31.49
N PRO A 25 16.29 -10.12 32.08
CA PRO A 25 15.50 -9.64 33.21
C PRO A 25 14.00 -9.57 32.87
N GLN A 26 13.15 -9.78 33.88
CA GLN A 26 11.68 -9.82 33.72
C GLN A 26 11.10 -8.58 33.02
N TYR A 27 11.65 -7.39 33.25
CA TYR A 27 11.16 -6.18 32.60
C TYR A 27 11.34 -6.24 31.07
N MET A 28 12.39 -6.89 30.56
CA MET A 28 12.60 -7.05 29.11
C MET A 28 11.59 -8.02 28.51
N LEU A 29 11.24 -9.10 29.22
CA LEU A 29 10.17 -10.02 28.81
C LEU A 29 8.81 -9.31 28.78
N ASN A 30 8.55 -8.46 29.78
CA ASN A 30 7.32 -7.67 29.83
C ASN A 30 7.25 -6.65 28.69
N LEU A 31 8.36 -5.96 28.38
CA LEU A 31 8.42 -5.04 27.23
C LEU A 31 8.25 -5.80 25.90
N TYR A 32 8.90 -6.95 25.76
CA TYR A 32 8.79 -7.79 24.57
C TYR A 32 7.36 -8.27 24.35
N THR A 33 6.70 -8.78 25.37
CA THR A 33 5.30 -9.26 25.28
C THR A 33 4.28 -8.15 25.03
N GLN A 34 4.61 -6.90 25.38
CA GLN A 34 3.80 -5.74 25.01
C GLN A 34 3.89 -5.42 23.52
N VAL A 35 5.06 -5.60 22.91
CA VAL A 35 5.30 -5.23 21.51
C VAL A 35 5.31 -6.40 20.55
N ALA A 36 5.35 -7.64 21.02
CA ALA A 36 5.42 -8.85 20.20
C ALA A 36 4.50 -9.95 20.75
N ASP A 37 3.96 -10.77 19.86
CA ASP A 37 3.16 -11.93 20.23
C ASP A 37 4.03 -13.15 20.60
N SER A 38 3.37 -14.26 20.98
CA SER A 38 4.04 -15.51 21.34
C SER A 38 4.81 -16.17 20.18
N SER A 39 4.57 -15.76 18.94
CA SER A 39 5.33 -16.19 17.77
C SER A 39 6.56 -15.30 17.49
N GLY A 40 6.69 -14.22 18.26
CA GLY A 40 7.73 -13.21 18.12
C GLY A 40 7.46 -12.15 17.04
N LEU A 41 6.22 -12.09 16.53
CA LEU A 41 5.81 -11.08 15.57
C LEU A 41 5.42 -9.80 16.30
N THR A 42 5.96 -8.67 15.86
CA THR A 42 5.70 -7.38 16.47
C THR A 42 4.23 -6.95 16.30
N ARG A 43 3.53 -6.73 17.42
CA ARG A 43 2.15 -6.22 17.57
C ARG A 43 2.04 -4.70 17.43
N LEU A 44 2.96 -4.05 16.73
CA LEU A 44 2.82 -2.62 16.47
C LEU A 44 1.51 -2.42 15.70
N PRO A 45 0.54 -1.65 16.24
CA PRO A 45 -0.71 -1.43 15.55
C PRO A 45 -0.38 -0.83 14.18
N GLY A 46 -0.90 -1.47 13.13
CA GLY A 46 -0.75 -0.96 11.78
C GLY A 46 -1.30 0.47 11.66
N PRO A 47 -1.11 1.14 10.51
CA PRO A 47 -1.79 2.39 10.24
C PRO A 47 -3.27 2.28 10.62
N TYR A 48 -3.80 3.28 11.34
CA TYR A 48 -5.19 3.29 11.82
C TYR A 48 -5.58 2.21 12.86
N GLY A 49 -4.62 1.48 13.44
CA GLY A 49 -4.93 0.35 14.33
C GLY A 49 -5.68 -0.77 13.62
N SER A 50 -5.48 -0.89 12.30
CA SER A 50 -6.25 -1.76 11.43
C SER A 50 -5.57 -3.13 11.25
N SER A 51 -6.36 -4.15 10.94
CA SER A 51 -5.89 -5.35 10.26
C SER A 51 -5.47 -4.99 8.82
N ILE A 52 -4.50 -5.72 8.26
CA ILE A 52 -3.99 -5.47 6.91
C ILE A 52 -4.14 -6.73 6.07
N ILE A 53 -4.98 -6.66 5.04
CA ILE A 53 -5.10 -7.71 4.03
C ILE A 53 -4.27 -7.32 2.83
N ARG A 54 -3.54 -8.30 2.27
CA ARG A 54 -2.71 -8.12 1.08
C ARG A 54 -3.19 -9.07 -0.01
N ALA A 55 -3.59 -8.52 -1.14
CA ALA A 55 -3.95 -9.29 -2.32
C ALA A 55 -2.95 -9.04 -3.43
N TYR A 56 -2.41 -10.11 -4.00
CA TYR A 56 -1.48 -10.05 -5.12
C TYR A 56 -2.26 -10.13 -6.44
N SER A 57 -1.72 -9.49 -7.49
CA SER A 57 -2.37 -9.58 -8.80
C SER A 57 -2.32 -11.01 -9.33
N GLU A 58 -3.48 -11.49 -9.75
CA GLU A 58 -3.64 -12.71 -10.52
C GLU A 58 -3.17 -12.50 -11.95
N LYS A 59 -2.90 -13.60 -12.64
CA LYS A 59 -2.62 -13.55 -14.07
C LYS A 59 -3.94 -13.31 -14.80
N GLY A 60 -3.99 -12.28 -15.64
CA GLY A 60 -5.14 -12.02 -16.50
C GLY A 60 -5.33 -13.11 -17.56
N LYS A 61 -6.44 -13.04 -18.27
CA LYS A 61 -6.58 -13.80 -19.52
C LYS A 61 -5.61 -13.22 -20.55
N ALA A 62 -5.13 -14.04 -21.48
CA ALA A 62 -4.22 -13.58 -22.54
C ALA A 62 -4.82 -12.46 -23.43
N SER A 63 -6.15 -12.30 -23.41
CA SER A 63 -6.89 -11.23 -24.09
C SER A 63 -6.93 -9.91 -23.33
N ASP A 64 -6.58 -9.91 -22.04
CA ASP A 64 -6.73 -8.73 -21.20
C ASP A 64 -5.63 -7.71 -21.53
N PRO A 65 -5.97 -6.42 -21.62
CA PRO A 65 -4.97 -5.37 -21.81
C PRO A 65 -3.93 -5.34 -20.67
N ASP A 66 -2.67 -5.02 -21.01
CA ASP A 66 -1.55 -4.82 -20.05
C ASP A 66 -1.75 -3.64 -19.06
N SER A 67 -2.93 -3.05 -19.03
CA SER A 67 -3.37 -2.02 -18.08
C SER A 67 -4.32 -2.54 -17.01
N ILE A 68 -4.72 -3.82 -17.08
CA ILE A 68 -5.68 -4.43 -16.15
C ILE A 68 -4.95 -5.23 -15.07
N PHE A 69 -5.40 -5.07 -13.83
CA PHE A 69 -4.92 -5.77 -12.65
C PHE A 69 -6.11 -6.40 -11.93
N SER A 70 -6.01 -7.68 -11.60
CA SER A 70 -7.10 -8.44 -10.98
C SER A 70 -6.62 -9.01 -9.64
N PHE A 71 -7.37 -8.75 -8.57
CA PHE A 71 -7.02 -9.13 -7.21
C PHE A 71 -8.13 -9.94 -6.58
N LEU A 72 -7.84 -11.18 -6.21
CA LEU A 72 -8.77 -12.02 -5.48
C LEU A 72 -8.58 -11.83 -3.96
N LEU A 73 -9.67 -11.56 -3.25
CA LEU A 73 -9.64 -11.37 -1.80
C LEU A 73 -10.00 -12.67 -1.08
N ASN A 74 -9.00 -13.38 -0.57
CA ASN A 74 -9.21 -14.68 0.09
C ASN A 74 -9.20 -14.62 1.63
N GLU A 75 -8.79 -13.50 2.23
CA GLU A 75 -8.57 -13.42 3.68
C GLU A 75 -9.40 -12.28 4.29
N MET A 76 -10.73 -12.30 4.14
CA MET A 76 -11.59 -11.24 4.66
C MET A 76 -12.80 -11.79 5.43
N SER A 77 -12.94 -11.37 6.70
CA SER A 77 -14.12 -11.67 7.51
C SER A 77 -15.29 -10.74 7.18
N LEU A 78 -16.52 -11.24 7.26
CA LEU A 78 -17.77 -10.49 7.03
C LEU A 78 -17.98 -9.35 8.04
N GLU A 79 -17.29 -9.41 9.18
CA GLU A 79 -17.39 -8.44 10.28
C GLU A 79 -16.48 -7.21 10.09
N GLU A 80 -15.56 -7.26 9.14
CA GLU A 80 -14.56 -6.20 8.94
C GLU A 80 -15.07 -5.06 8.05
N ASP A 81 -14.84 -3.82 8.49
CA ASP A 81 -15.08 -2.61 7.71
C ASP A 81 -13.77 -2.14 7.06
N VAL A 82 -13.79 -1.90 5.75
CA VAL A 82 -12.63 -1.36 5.02
C VAL A 82 -12.50 0.14 5.28
N LEU A 83 -11.38 0.54 5.89
CA LEU A 83 -11.05 1.92 6.20
C LEU A 83 -10.41 2.64 5.01
N GLU A 84 -9.41 2.01 4.40
CA GLU A 84 -8.60 2.57 3.31
C GLU A 84 -8.12 1.44 2.40
N VAL A 85 -7.90 1.77 1.12
CA VAL A 85 -7.36 0.84 0.14
C VAL A 85 -6.20 1.50 -0.58
N GLU A 86 -5.05 0.82 -0.59
CA GLU A 86 -3.89 1.23 -1.37
C GLU A 86 -3.62 0.26 -2.51
N PHE A 87 -3.37 0.81 -3.69
CA PHE A 87 -2.95 0.05 -4.86
C PHE A 87 -1.51 0.37 -5.21
N HIS A 88 -0.69 -0.67 -5.20
CA HIS A 88 0.74 -0.62 -5.40
C HIS A 88 1.09 -1.31 -6.72
N PHE A 89 1.74 -0.61 -7.63
CA PHE A 89 2.18 -1.18 -8.90
C PHE A 89 3.49 -0.54 -9.35
N TYR A 90 4.21 -1.26 -10.21
CA TYR A 90 5.46 -0.77 -10.79
C TYR A 90 5.25 -0.35 -12.24
N HIS A 91 5.78 0.80 -12.61
CA HIS A 91 5.77 1.28 -14.00
C HIS A 91 7.17 1.63 -14.49
N SER A 92 7.39 1.41 -15.79
CA SER A 92 8.61 1.84 -16.46
C SER A 92 8.59 3.35 -16.72
N ARG A 93 9.77 3.90 -17.01
CA ARG A 93 9.91 5.28 -17.50
C ARG A 93 9.32 5.37 -18.92
N LEU A 94 8.76 6.53 -19.26
CA LEU A 94 8.42 6.85 -20.65
C LEU A 94 9.66 6.83 -21.55
N THR A 95 9.48 6.44 -22.82
CA THR A 95 10.57 6.48 -23.81
C THR A 95 11.00 7.93 -24.08
N LYS A 96 12.16 8.13 -24.71
CA LYS A 96 12.64 9.48 -25.07
C LYS A 96 11.65 10.19 -26.01
N GLU A 97 11.12 9.47 -26.99
CA GLU A 97 10.15 9.97 -27.97
C GLU A 97 8.83 10.37 -27.30
N GLN A 98 8.29 9.51 -26.44
CA GLN A 98 7.06 9.82 -25.69
C GLN A 98 7.22 11.10 -24.89
N ARG A 99 8.35 11.28 -24.20
CA ARG A 99 8.63 12.49 -23.41
C ARG A 99 8.75 13.73 -24.28
N HIS A 100 9.44 13.64 -25.42
CA HIS A 100 9.57 14.76 -26.35
C HIS A 100 8.22 15.20 -26.93
N ASN A 101 7.26 14.27 -27.04
CA ASN A 101 5.92 14.55 -27.54
C ASN A 101 4.96 15.07 -26.46
N LEU A 102 5.38 15.12 -25.20
CA LEU A 102 4.59 15.77 -24.16
C LEU A 102 4.80 17.29 -24.24
N GLN A 103 3.71 18.04 -24.23
CA GLN A 103 3.76 19.51 -24.16
C GLN A 103 4.36 19.98 -22.82
N GLU A 104 4.13 19.22 -21.76
CA GLU A 104 4.67 19.46 -20.43
C GLU A 104 5.42 18.23 -19.95
N ASN A 105 6.40 18.39 -19.06
CA ASN A 105 7.14 17.25 -18.46
C ASN A 105 6.31 16.44 -17.45
N ILE A 106 4.98 16.44 -17.61
CA ILE A 106 4.01 15.71 -16.80
C ILE A 106 2.96 15.04 -17.69
N TYR A 107 2.38 13.96 -17.18
CA TYR A 107 1.22 13.29 -17.75
C TYR A 107 0.22 12.96 -16.66
N LYS A 108 -1.01 12.65 -17.06
CA LYS A 108 -2.08 12.28 -16.14
C LYS A 108 -2.20 10.76 -16.07
N LEU A 109 -2.32 10.25 -14.86
CA LEU A 109 -2.58 8.85 -14.55
C LEU A 109 -3.94 8.75 -13.86
N GLU A 110 -4.79 7.86 -14.33
CA GLU A 110 -6.11 7.62 -13.78
C GLU A 110 -6.29 6.12 -13.52
N VAL A 111 -6.85 5.78 -12.36
CA VAL A 111 -7.19 4.40 -12.02
C VAL A 111 -8.69 4.26 -11.96
N TYR A 112 -9.18 3.24 -12.66
CA TYR A 112 -10.59 2.89 -12.77
C TYR A 112 -10.83 1.55 -12.11
N GLN A 113 -11.97 1.41 -11.44
CA GLN A 113 -12.52 0.10 -11.12
C GLN A 113 -13.32 -0.39 -12.32
N VAL A 114 -13.01 -1.59 -12.79
CA VAL A 114 -13.73 -2.24 -13.89
C VAL A 114 -14.78 -3.15 -13.26
N GLY A 115 -16.05 -2.75 -13.34
CA GLY A 115 -17.19 -3.60 -13.00
C GLY A 115 -17.94 -4.06 -14.24
N GLU A 116 -18.91 -4.96 -14.07
CA GLU A 116 -19.70 -5.52 -15.18
C GLU A 116 -20.48 -4.45 -15.96
N LEU A 117 -21.00 -3.44 -15.27
CA LEU A 117 -21.93 -2.47 -15.87
C LEU A 117 -21.28 -1.13 -16.21
N LYS A 118 -20.30 -0.67 -15.43
CA LYS A 118 -19.68 0.65 -15.59
C LYS A 118 -18.23 0.67 -15.08
N GLN A 119 -17.40 1.47 -15.73
CA GLN A 119 -16.09 1.87 -15.21
C GLN A 119 -16.25 3.07 -14.27
N GLN A 120 -15.71 2.97 -13.06
CA GLN A 120 -15.71 4.07 -12.09
C GLN A 120 -14.30 4.58 -11.87
N VAL A 121 -14.07 5.90 -12.04
CA VAL A 121 -12.79 6.51 -11.68
C VAL A 121 -12.64 6.46 -10.16
N LEU A 122 -11.56 5.86 -9.69
CA LEU A 122 -11.19 5.83 -8.27
C LEU A 122 -10.30 7.02 -7.92
N THR A 123 -9.22 7.23 -8.66
CA THR A 123 -8.24 8.29 -8.39
C THR A 123 -7.58 8.82 -9.65
N LYS A 124 -7.03 10.03 -9.56
CA LYS A 124 -6.32 10.73 -10.64
C LYS A 124 -5.07 11.39 -10.07
N GLN A 125 -3.94 11.29 -10.77
CA GLN A 125 -2.69 11.92 -10.36
C GLN A 125 -1.93 12.50 -11.56
N HIS A 126 -1.22 13.60 -11.34
CA HIS A 126 -0.23 14.10 -12.28
C HIS A 126 1.14 13.51 -11.96
N ILE A 127 1.81 13.02 -13.00
CA ILE A 127 3.03 12.23 -12.88
C ILE A 127 4.11 12.87 -13.73
N ALA A 128 5.29 13.09 -13.13
CA ALA A 128 6.46 13.55 -13.86
C ALA A 128 6.85 12.53 -14.95
N ALA A 129 7.08 13.02 -16.16
CA ALA A 129 7.41 12.22 -17.35
C ALA A 129 8.70 11.40 -17.20
N HIS A 130 9.61 11.86 -16.34
CA HIS A 130 10.88 11.19 -16.05
C HIS A 130 10.80 10.13 -14.95
N SER A 131 9.65 10.05 -14.26
CA SER A 131 9.47 9.10 -13.16
C SER A 131 9.36 7.66 -13.66
N SER A 132 9.81 6.74 -12.82
CA SER A 132 9.70 5.29 -13.00
C SER A 132 9.82 4.64 -11.63
N GLY A 133 9.20 3.48 -11.46
CA GLY A 133 9.31 2.72 -10.24
C GLY A 133 7.96 2.40 -9.61
N TRP A 134 8.01 2.19 -8.30
CA TRP A 134 6.83 1.91 -7.49
C TRP A 134 5.93 3.13 -7.36
N ARG A 135 4.63 2.89 -7.52
CA ARG A 135 3.56 3.84 -7.24
C ARG A 135 2.64 3.26 -6.20
N VAL A 136 2.33 4.08 -5.21
CA VAL A 136 1.34 3.79 -4.16
C VAL A 136 0.21 4.79 -4.32
N LEU A 137 -0.98 4.28 -4.65
CA LEU A 137 -2.17 5.10 -4.85
C LEU A 137 -3.21 4.77 -3.80
N ARG A 138 -3.66 5.79 -3.09
CA ARG A 138 -4.83 5.70 -2.21
C ARG A 138 -6.10 5.74 -3.04
N LEU A 139 -6.86 4.65 -2.99
CA LEU A 139 -8.12 4.50 -3.68
C LEU A 139 -9.32 4.85 -2.78
N GLY A 140 -9.10 4.92 -1.46
CA GLY A 140 -10.14 5.15 -0.47
C GLY A 140 -11.21 4.05 -0.46
N GLN A 141 -12.31 4.33 0.23
CA GLN A 141 -13.43 3.40 0.38
C GLN A 141 -14.28 3.23 -0.89
N ARG A 142 -13.99 4.00 -1.95
CA ARG A 142 -14.76 3.99 -3.20
C ARG A 142 -14.64 2.67 -3.97
N VAL A 143 -13.58 1.90 -3.70
CA VAL A 143 -13.40 0.53 -4.21
C VAL A 143 -14.52 -0.41 -3.74
N VAL A 144 -15.07 -0.10 -2.55
CA VAL A 144 -16.03 -0.92 -1.81
C VAL A 144 -17.47 -0.43 -2.00
N ALA A 145 -17.65 0.82 -2.45
CA ALA A 145 -18.90 1.57 -2.39
C ALA A 145 -20.09 1.02 -3.23
N SER A 146 -19.95 -0.10 -3.95
CA SER A 146 -21.06 -0.76 -4.65
C SER A 146 -22.07 -1.47 -3.73
N GLY A 147 -22.30 -0.97 -2.51
CA GLY A 147 -23.39 -1.37 -1.62
C GLY A 147 -23.27 -2.75 -0.96
N THR A 148 -22.33 -3.59 -1.37
CA THR A 148 -22.06 -4.89 -0.76
C THR A 148 -20.74 -4.83 0.00
N LYS A 149 -20.76 -5.22 1.28
CA LYS A 149 -19.54 -5.52 2.05
C LYS A 149 -18.63 -6.39 1.18
N LEU A 150 -17.33 -6.06 1.17
CA LEU A 150 -16.36 -6.96 0.54
C LEU A 150 -16.46 -8.31 1.26
N GLN A 151 -16.56 -9.37 0.47
CA GLN A 151 -16.62 -10.73 0.97
C GLN A 151 -15.41 -11.48 0.45
N GLU A 152 -15.05 -12.53 1.15
CA GLU A 152 -14.09 -13.52 0.68
C GLU A 152 -14.49 -14.05 -0.72
N GLY A 153 -13.50 -14.29 -1.57
CA GLY A 153 -13.68 -14.72 -2.95
C GLY A 153 -14.06 -13.59 -3.92
N ARG A 154 -14.16 -12.33 -3.47
CA ARG A 154 -14.45 -11.21 -4.37
C ARG A 154 -13.23 -10.84 -5.21
N LEU A 155 -13.44 -10.77 -6.52
CA LEU A 155 -12.45 -10.27 -7.48
C LEU A 155 -12.57 -8.75 -7.62
N ILE A 156 -11.47 -8.03 -7.43
CA ILE A 156 -11.35 -6.60 -7.71
C ILE A 156 -10.52 -6.43 -8.97
N THR A 157 -11.10 -5.79 -9.98
CA THR A 157 -10.42 -5.47 -11.24
C THR A 157 -10.19 -3.98 -11.36
N LEU A 158 -8.93 -3.59 -11.54
CA LEU A 158 -8.48 -2.21 -11.71
C LEU A 158 -7.88 -2.01 -13.09
N GLU A 159 -8.16 -0.87 -13.73
CA GLU A 159 -7.54 -0.46 -14.97
C GLU A 159 -6.78 0.85 -14.80
N VAL A 160 -5.52 0.88 -15.22
CA VAL A 160 -4.64 2.06 -15.15
C VAL A 160 -4.52 2.68 -16.54
N LYS A 161 -4.96 3.93 -16.68
CA LYS A 161 -4.84 4.70 -17.92
C LYS A 161 -3.91 5.88 -17.72
N ALA A 162 -3.02 6.09 -18.69
CA ALA A 162 -2.23 7.30 -18.79
C ALA A 162 -2.64 8.12 -20.02
N SER A 163 -2.64 9.43 -19.85
CA SER A 163 -2.95 10.39 -20.91
C SER A 163 -2.11 11.65 -20.79
N THR A 164 -1.90 12.32 -21.90
CA THR A 164 -1.38 13.69 -21.89
C THR A 164 -2.40 14.62 -21.23
N LEU A 165 -1.99 15.84 -20.88
CA LEU A 165 -2.93 16.84 -20.33
C LEU A 165 -4.02 17.23 -21.34
N SER A 166 -3.72 17.14 -22.64
CA SER A 166 -4.70 17.28 -23.73
C SER A 166 -5.64 16.08 -23.89
N GLY A 167 -5.51 15.04 -23.05
CA GLY A 167 -6.39 13.86 -23.05
C GLY A 167 -6.00 12.77 -24.04
N ARG A 168 -4.90 12.93 -24.80
CA ARG A 168 -4.43 11.88 -25.71
C ARG A 168 -3.92 10.69 -24.91
N ARG A 169 -4.33 9.47 -25.28
CA ARG A 169 -3.84 8.23 -24.66
C ARG A 169 -2.32 8.15 -24.76
N LEU A 170 -1.68 7.91 -23.62
CA LEU A 170 -0.24 7.73 -23.49
C LEU A 170 0.03 6.27 -23.08
N PRO A 171 0.56 5.42 -23.96
CA PRO A 171 0.86 4.05 -23.60
C PRO A 171 2.03 4.02 -22.62
N ILE A 172 1.81 3.46 -21.44
CA ILE A 172 2.83 3.25 -20.42
C ILE A 172 3.05 1.77 -20.20
N VAL A 173 4.30 1.38 -19.96
CA VAL A 173 4.61 -0.01 -19.64
C VAL A 173 4.39 -0.23 -18.15
N LEU A 174 3.43 -1.08 -17.85
CA LEU A 174 3.05 -1.50 -16.51
C LEU A 174 3.52 -2.94 -16.30
N HIS A 175 4.01 -3.23 -15.10
CA HIS A 175 4.49 -4.57 -14.75
C HIS A 175 3.34 -5.37 -14.12
N HIS A 176 2.23 -5.54 -14.85
CA HIS A 176 1.00 -6.16 -14.34
C HIS A 176 1.15 -7.65 -14.02
N GLU A 177 1.89 -8.39 -14.85
CA GLU A 177 2.16 -9.81 -14.64
C GLU A 177 3.48 -10.11 -13.92
N ALA A 178 4.18 -9.08 -13.42
CA ALA A 178 5.46 -9.32 -12.74
C ALA A 178 5.30 -10.23 -11.51
N ARG A 179 6.38 -10.94 -11.20
CA ARG A 179 6.49 -11.83 -10.03
C ARG A 179 7.66 -11.38 -9.16
N GLY A 180 7.57 -11.66 -7.85
CA GLY A 180 8.60 -11.26 -6.89
C GLY A 180 8.60 -9.75 -6.64
N SER A 181 9.76 -9.10 -6.74
CA SER A 181 9.99 -7.72 -6.27
C SER A 181 9.23 -6.60 -7.00
N ARG A 182 8.48 -6.90 -8.07
CA ARG A 182 7.64 -5.93 -8.81
C ARG A 182 6.18 -6.38 -8.96
N GLN A 183 5.79 -7.43 -8.25
CA GLN A 183 4.44 -7.97 -8.34
C GLN A 183 3.43 -6.95 -7.78
N PRO A 184 2.38 -6.59 -8.54
CA PRO A 184 1.39 -5.63 -8.06
C PRO A 184 0.66 -6.14 -6.83
N LEU A 185 0.30 -5.20 -5.96
CA LEU A 185 -0.25 -5.47 -4.64
C LEU A 185 -1.41 -4.52 -4.34
N LEU A 186 -2.51 -5.07 -3.85
CA LEU A 186 -3.62 -4.33 -3.27
C LEU A 186 -3.59 -4.53 -1.76
N ILE A 187 -3.56 -3.43 -1.01
CA ILE A 187 -3.52 -3.43 0.45
C ILE A 187 -4.83 -2.85 0.95
N LEU A 188 -5.52 -3.60 1.82
CA LEU A 188 -6.74 -3.17 2.47
C LEU A 188 -6.46 -2.99 3.96
N PHE A 189 -6.84 -1.83 4.49
CA PHE A 189 -6.76 -1.51 5.90
C PHE A 189 -8.15 -1.68 6.50
N ASN A 190 -8.34 -2.64 7.39
CA ASN A 190 -9.65 -3.05 7.90
C ASN A 190 -9.78 -2.83 9.41
N SER A 191 -10.96 -2.44 9.87
CA SER A 191 -11.28 -2.41 11.30
C SER A 191 -12.29 -3.49 11.66
N LEU A 192 -12.05 -4.16 12.79
CA LEU A 192 -13.02 -5.02 13.46
C LEU A 192 -14.07 -4.21 14.23
N ILE A 193 -13.82 -2.91 14.42
CA ILE A 193 -14.75 -1.99 15.08
C ILE A 193 -15.53 -1.27 13.97
N PRO A 194 -16.87 -1.30 13.98
CA PRO A 194 -17.67 -0.61 12.98
C PRO A 194 -17.26 0.86 12.86
N THR A 195 -17.14 1.34 11.63
CA THR A 195 -16.72 2.72 11.35
C THR A 195 -17.60 3.78 12.02
N THR A 196 -18.89 3.48 12.24
CA THR A 196 -19.84 4.33 12.98
C THR A 196 -19.37 4.66 14.39
N THR A 197 -18.67 3.74 15.05
CA THR A 197 -18.11 3.93 16.40
C THR A 197 -16.73 4.60 16.41
N LEU A 198 -15.95 4.48 15.33
CA LEU A 198 -14.64 5.13 15.22
C LEU A 198 -14.74 6.65 15.02
N HIS A 199 -15.82 7.15 14.41
CA HIS A 199 -16.08 8.59 14.28
C HIS A 199 -16.38 9.29 15.62
N ALA A 200 -16.63 8.54 16.70
CA ALA A 200 -16.85 9.07 18.04
C ALA A 200 -15.56 9.19 18.88
N LEU A 201 -14.43 8.68 18.39
CA LEU A 201 -13.14 8.80 19.08
C LEU A 201 -12.37 10.04 18.59
N PRO A 202 -11.72 10.79 19.50
CA PRO A 202 -10.90 11.92 19.11
C PRO A 202 -9.78 11.44 18.18
N ARG A 203 -9.76 11.95 16.95
CA ARG A 203 -8.69 11.69 15.98
C ARG A 203 -7.37 12.15 16.61
N PHE A 204 -6.52 11.21 17.01
CA PHE A 204 -5.15 11.53 17.39
C PHE A 204 -4.44 12.12 16.16
N GLN A 205 -4.24 13.45 16.19
CA GLN A 205 -3.31 14.13 15.28
C GLN A 205 -1.89 13.71 15.68
N GLY A 206 -1.43 12.60 15.11
CA GLY A 206 -0.02 12.24 15.14
C GLY A 206 0.76 13.27 14.33
N ASN A 207 1.43 14.19 15.03
CA ASN A 207 2.43 15.06 14.43
C ASN A 207 3.56 14.18 13.89
N TYR A 208 3.58 13.95 12.58
CA TYR A 208 4.73 13.40 11.90
C TYR A 208 5.87 14.42 11.97
N LEU A 209 6.82 14.19 12.87
CA LEU A 209 8.15 14.77 12.77
C LEU A 209 8.76 14.29 11.44
N ARG A 210 8.83 15.21 10.48
CA ARG A 210 9.75 15.08 9.35
C ARG A 210 11.17 15.11 9.91
N ILE A 211 11.91 14.03 9.68
CA ILE A 211 13.37 14.01 9.76
C ILE A 211 13.89 14.43 8.39
#